data_AF-A0A8K0UJ00-F1
#
_entry.id   AF-A0A8K0UJ00-F1
#
_cell.length_a   1.000
_cell.length_b   1.000
_cell.length_c   1.000
_cell.angle_alpha   90.00
_cell.angle_beta   90.00
_cell.angle_gamma   90.00
#
_symmetry.space_group_name_H-M   'P 1'
#
loop_
_entity.id
_entity.type
_entity.pdbx_description
1 polymer ?
#
loop_
_entity_poly.entity_id
_entity_poly.type
_entity_poly.pdbx_seq_one_letter_code
_entity_poly.pdbx_strand_id
1 'polypeptide(L)'
;MDAATSAGSQTPSLPTLPSELIYEIVSNVVADYVDTAIAGIMDDPYNPDIAKVDWVWKQDPRNPVAALLGVSLAVRDITRSALSQALEIPLNEDGRLSISPWSRLKIFRQKYYAIYTLNTKVSDLSSYDIAELGLGPTSLLNAYHILAERTEQIISFFAWTDRGDEEIIAGLSAMVEDLERQLSCLESFESSALFLPLSLRLAKLLWSCRVALSVRENRHRLKRFFGHAHKYSLIKTIEPGSAGAREDGLELVRILKEVRDVFEPREPYYELTRKWGYFHPHDISPILLSAAVRKWHEPMYSLAPYKYLYRFVDPSGFIPLVRDITAKWQPHMLKAAAWDAYAYGKQVMHWMCAPDADD
;
A
#
# COMPACT_ATOMS: atom_id res chain seq x y z
N MET A 1 1.83 70.07 42.31
CA MET A 1 2.48 69.78 41.01
C MET A 1 2.81 68.31 41.04
N ASP A 2 1.90 67.45 40.58
CA ASP A 2 2.16 66.03 40.33
C ASP A 2 1.11 65.55 39.33
N ALA A 3 1.55 65.29 38.10
CA ALA A 3 0.77 64.60 37.08
C ALA A 3 1.76 63.94 36.12
N ALA A 4 2.40 62.86 36.57
CA ALA A 4 3.14 61.95 35.70
C ALA A 4 2.14 61.04 35.00
N THR A 5 1.85 61.36 33.74
CA THR A 5 1.02 60.56 32.84
C THR A 5 1.78 59.30 32.45
N SER A 6 1.35 58.13 32.90
CA SER A 6 1.87 56.85 32.45
C SER A 6 1.36 56.55 31.04
N ALA A 7 2.20 56.79 30.05
CA ALA A 7 1.97 56.31 28.69
C ALA A 7 2.10 54.77 28.70
N GLY A 8 0.96 54.08 28.74
CA GLY A 8 0.88 52.64 28.57
C GLY A 8 1.39 52.24 27.19
N SER A 9 2.61 51.73 27.14
CA SER A 9 3.18 51.04 25.98
C SER A 9 2.37 49.75 25.72
N GLN A 10 1.31 49.85 24.92
CA GLN A 10 0.70 48.68 24.30
C GLN A 10 1.66 48.16 23.23
N THR A 11 2.50 47.20 23.60
CA THR A 11 3.22 46.38 22.61
C THR A 11 2.17 45.71 21.72
N PRO A 12 2.21 45.91 20.39
CA PRO A 12 1.25 45.29 19.49
C PRO A 12 1.37 43.78 19.66
N SER A 13 0.29 43.15 20.14
CA SER A 13 0.20 41.70 20.25
C SER A 13 0.37 41.12 18.85
N LEU A 14 1.47 40.39 18.63
CA LEU A 14 1.68 39.63 17.40
C LEU A 14 0.45 38.75 17.15
N PRO A 15 -0.06 38.68 15.91
CA PRO A 15 -1.19 37.82 15.60
C PRO A 15 -0.82 36.36 15.91
N THR A 16 -1.41 35.80 16.96
CA THR A 16 -1.34 34.38 17.29
C THR A 16 -2.38 33.62 16.49
N LEU A 17 -1.99 32.50 15.89
CA LEU A 17 -2.95 31.60 15.23
C LEU A 17 -3.96 31.07 16.27
N PRO A 18 -5.22 30.85 15.88
CA PRO A 18 -6.21 30.19 16.73
C PRO A 18 -5.72 28.80 17.19
N SER A 19 -6.04 28.42 18.43
CA SER A 19 -5.67 27.13 19.01
C SER A 19 -6.15 25.94 18.20
N GLU A 20 -7.31 26.09 17.57
CA GLU A 20 -7.97 25.08 16.74
C GLU A 20 -7.14 24.81 15.48
N LEU A 21 -6.63 25.86 14.86
CA LEU A 21 -5.78 25.75 13.67
C LEU A 21 -4.41 25.15 14.01
N ILE A 22 -3.84 25.53 15.16
CA ILE A 22 -2.58 24.92 15.63
C ILE A 22 -2.81 23.43 15.91
N TYR A 23 -3.94 23.06 16.51
CA TYR A 23 -4.31 21.68 16.75
C TYR A 23 -4.45 20.90 15.46
N GLU A 24 -5.11 21.45 14.44
CA GLU A 24 -5.26 20.82 13.13
C GLU A 24 -3.89 20.57 12.46
N ILE A 25 -3.03 21.59 12.42
CA ILE A 25 -1.67 21.48 11.84
C ILE A 25 -0.86 20.41 12.58
N VAL A 26 -0.82 20.47 13.92
CA VAL A 26 -0.06 19.50 14.72
C VAL A 26 -0.63 18.10 14.59
N SER A 27 -1.95 17.94 14.54
CA SER A 27 -2.59 16.64 14.36
C SER A 27 -2.25 16.01 13.03
N ASN A 28 -2.24 16.78 11.93
CA ASN A 28 -1.80 16.30 10.63
C ASN A 28 -0.33 15.83 10.66
N VAL A 29 0.57 16.62 11.26
CA VAL A 29 1.99 16.25 11.39
C VAL A 29 2.17 14.99 12.24
N VAL A 30 1.42 14.86 13.35
CA VAL A 30 1.46 13.68 14.20
C VAL A 30 0.90 12.46 13.46
N ALA A 31 -0.21 12.61 12.75
CA ALA A 31 -0.83 11.53 11.98
C ALA A 31 0.10 11.00 10.87
N ASP A 32 0.68 11.90 10.06
CA ASP A 32 1.63 11.56 9.01
C ASP A 32 2.86 10.85 9.58
N TYR A 33 3.36 11.33 10.72
CA TYR A 33 4.47 10.69 11.40
C TYR A 33 4.11 9.30 11.93
N VAL A 34 2.94 9.13 12.55
CA VAL A 34 2.46 7.83 13.05
C VAL A 34 2.33 6.83 11.90
N ASP A 35 1.73 7.25 10.78
CA ASP A 35 1.61 6.43 9.57
C ASP A 35 2.98 6.01 9.05
N THR A 36 3.89 6.97 8.87
CA THR A 36 5.25 6.69 8.39
C THR A 36 6.01 5.77 9.34
N ALA A 37 5.88 5.98 10.65
CA ALA A 37 6.58 5.20 11.67
C ALA A 37 6.10 3.75 11.74
N ILE A 38 4.80 3.50 11.52
CA ILE A 38 4.18 2.17 11.52
C ILE A 38 4.37 1.48 10.17
N ALA A 39 3.90 2.12 9.10
CA ALA A 39 3.65 1.49 7.81
C ALA A 39 4.55 2.03 6.68
N GLY A 40 5.46 2.97 6.95
CA GLY A 40 6.39 3.49 5.94
C GLY A 40 7.25 2.41 5.27
N ILE A 41 7.44 1.24 5.91
CA ILE A 41 8.14 0.10 5.29
C ILE A 41 7.43 -0.46 4.05
N MET A 42 6.11 -0.28 3.99
CA MET A 42 5.32 -0.69 2.85
C MET A 42 5.63 0.14 1.61
N ASP A 43 6.02 1.40 1.82
CA ASP A 43 6.22 2.37 0.74
C ASP A 43 7.63 2.26 0.17
N ASP A 44 8.63 1.94 1.00
CA ASP A 44 10.02 1.71 0.57
C ASP A 44 10.69 0.58 1.39
N PRO A 45 10.59 -0.68 0.95
CA PRO A 45 11.22 -1.80 1.63
C PRO A 45 12.75 -1.80 1.54
N TYR A 46 13.33 -0.97 0.65
CA TYR A 46 14.77 -0.84 0.46
C TYR A 46 15.37 0.25 1.34
N ASN A 47 14.55 1.06 2.01
CA ASN A 47 15.03 2.09 2.90
C ASN A 47 15.72 1.45 4.12
N PRO A 48 17.06 1.57 4.24
CA PRO A 48 17.80 0.92 5.32
C PRO A 48 17.43 1.50 6.68
N ASP A 49 16.90 2.72 6.76
CA ASP A 49 16.47 3.33 8.03
C ASP A 49 15.12 2.78 8.50
N ILE A 50 14.29 2.32 7.57
CA ILE A 50 13.01 1.69 7.91
C ILE A 50 13.23 0.25 8.40
N ALA A 51 14.25 -0.44 7.88
CA ALA A 51 14.60 -1.81 8.30
C ALA A 51 15.21 -1.90 9.72
N LYS A 52 15.69 -0.80 10.29
CA LYS A 52 16.30 -0.80 11.64
C LYS A 52 15.21 -0.69 12.72
N VAL A 53 14.71 -1.85 13.15
CA VAL A 53 13.63 -2.00 14.14
C VAL A 53 13.97 -1.37 15.51
N ASP A 54 15.26 -1.27 15.85
CA ASP A 54 15.72 -0.83 17.17
C ASP A 54 16.11 0.65 17.26
N TRP A 55 15.82 1.47 16.24
CA TRP A 55 16.21 2.87 16.30
C TRP A 55 15.43 3.64 17.37
N VAL A 56 16.17 4.41 18.14
CA VAL A 56 15.63 5.26 19.19
C VAL A 56 15.11 6.54 18.52
N TRP A 57 13.92 6.46 17.90
CA TRP A 57 13.24 7.52 17.12
C TRP A 57 13.09 8.86 17.87
N LYS A 58 13.28 8.87 19.19
CA LYS A 58 13.40 10.10 19.99
C LYS A 58 14.56 11.00 19.54
N GLN A 59 15.55 10.44 18.82
CA GLN A 59 16.77 11.12 18.37
C GLN A 59 16.91 11.17 16.84
N ASP A 60 15.92 10.70 16.06
CA ASP A 60 15.99 10.89 14.61
C ASP A 60 15.86 12.39 14.32
N PRO A 61 16.88 13.05 13.74
CA PRO A 61 16.81 14.47 13.41
C PRO A 61 15.69 14.80 12.40
N ARG A 62 15.11 13.79 11.76
CA ARG A 62 13.96 13.90 10.84
C ARG A 62 12.61 13.71 11.53
N ASN A 63 12.54 13.43 12.84
CA ASN A 63 11.28 13.27 13.56
C ASN A 63 10.62 14.65 13.81
N PRO A 64 9.57 15.02 13.05
CA PRO A 64 8.95 16.33 13.18
C PRO A 64 8.24 16.50 14.53
N VAL A 65 7.75 15.40 15.13
CA VAL A 65 7.07 15.42 16.43
C VAL A 65 8.04 15.76 17.55
N ALA A 66 9.28 15.24 17.50
CA ALA A 66 10.32 15.60 18.47
C ALA A 66 10.64 17.10 18.44
N ALA A 67 10.68 17.69 17.23
CA ALA A 67 10.87 19.11 17.06
C ALA A 67 9.70 19.92 17.65
N LEU A 68 8.45 19.52 17.39
CA LEU A 68 7.24 20.18 17.90
C LEU A 68 7.19 20.23 19.44
N LEU A 69 7.64 19.17 20.11
CA LEU A 69 7.74 19.14 21.58
C LEU A 69 8.74 20.18 22.15
N GLY A 70 9.67 20.68 21.32
CA GLY A 70 10.69 21.65 21.68
C GLY A 70 10.34 23.13 21.44
N VAL A 71 9.26 23.45 20.71
CA VAL A 71 9.00 24.83 20.23
C VAL A 71 8.46 25.76 21.32
N SER A 72 7.20 25.57 21.74
CA SER A 72 6.51 26.39 22.75
C SER A 72 5.66 25.51 23.66
N LEU A 73 5.25 26.04 24.82
CA LEU A 73 4.38 25.29 25.75
C LEU A 73 3.05 24.91 25.07
N ALA A 74 2.39 25.86 24.39
CA ALA A 74 1.13 25.60 23.70
C ALA A 74 1.25 24.51 22.63
N VAL A 75 2.28 24.57 21.77
CA VAL A 75 2.51 23.55 20.73
C VAL A 75 2.83 22.20 21.37
N ARG A 76 3.62 22.19 22.45
CA ARG A 76 3.96 20.97 23.18
C ARG A 76 2.73 20.28 23.77
N ASP A 77 1.83 21.03 24.40
CA ASP A 77 0.64 20.48 25.04
C ASP A 77 -0.35 19.96 23.98
N ILE A 78 -0.53 20.70 22.89
CA ILE A 78 -1.27 20.25 21.71
C ILE A 78 -0.66 18.97 21.13
N THR A 79 0.66 18.90 20.96
CA THR A 79 1.37 17.72 20.44
C THR A 79 1.14 16.50 21.33
N ARG A 80 1.19 16.69 22.66
CA ARG A 80 0.91 15.61 23.62
C ARG A 80 -0.54 15.15 23.56
N SER A 81 -1.49 16.07 23.39
CA SER A 81 -2.90 15.73 23.21
C SER A 81 -3.12 14.93 21.91
N ALA A 82 -2.54 15.38 20.79
CA ALA A 82 -2.61 14.67 19.52
C ALA A 82 -1.98 13.26 19.61
N LEU A 83 -0.82 13.12 20.26
CA LEU A 83 -0.19 11.81 20.51
C LEU A 83 -1.03 10.93 21.44
N SER A 84 -1.62 11.52 22.49
CA SER A 84 -2.48 10.82 23.43
C SER A 84 -3.68 10.20 22.72
N GLN A 85 -4.32 10.96 21.82
CA GLN A 85 -5.45 10.50 21.02
C GLN A 85 -5.01 9.47 19.96
N ALA A 86 -3.98 9.77 19.18
CA ALA A 86 -3.53 8.90 18.09
C ALA A 86 -3.03 7.54 18.58
N LEU A 87 -2.42 7.49 19.77
CA LEU A 87 -1.80 6.28 20.31
C LEU A 87 -2.57 5.68 21.48
N GLU A 88 -3.70 6.27 21.88
CA GLU A 88 -4.48 5.90 23.08
C GLU A 88 -3.61 5.82 24.35
N ILE A 89 -2.75 6.82 24.54
CA ILE A 89 -1.88 6.93 25.72
C ILE A 89 -2.47 7.97 26.66
N PRO A 90 -2.91 7.60 27.88
CA PRO A 90 -3.45 8.57 28.83
C PRO A 90 -2.45 9.67 29.18
N LEU A 91 -2.96 10.89 29.36
CA LEU A 91 -2.21 11.99 29.98
C LEU A 91 -2.32 11.89 31.51
N ASN A 92 -1.20 12.07 32.20
CA ASN A 92 -1.15 12.22 33.65
C ASN A 92 -1.67 13.60 34.08
N GLU A 93 -1.84 13.79 35.39
CA GLU A 93 -2.27 15.08 35.97
C GLU A 93 -1.35 16.25 35.63
N ASP A 94 -0.06 15.99 35.37
CA ASP A 94 0.93 16.99 34.96
C ASP A 94 0.95 17.27 33.44
N GLY A 95 0.00 16.70 32.70
CA GLY A 95 -0.14 16.84 31.24
C GLY A 95 0.90 16.06 30.44
N ARG A 96 1.69 15.16 31.06
CA ARG A 96 2.63 14.27 30.34
C ARG A 96 1.94 12.97 29.94
N LEU A 97 2.43 12.34 28.87
CA LEU A 97 2.01 11.00 28.49
C LEU A 97 2.45 9.98 29.57
N SER A 98 1.54 9.10 29.97
CA SER A 98 1.76 8.06 30.98
C SER A 98 2.86 7.06 30.60
N ILE A 99 3.04 6.83 29.29
CA ILE A 99 4.14 6.04 28.73
C ILE A 99 4.74 6.73 27.52
N SER A 100 5.94 6.28 27.12
CA SER A 100 6.61 6.78 25.92
C SER A 100 5.81 6.45 24.65
N PRO A 101 5.49 7.41 23.76
CA PRO A 101 4.76 7.14 22.52
C PRO A 101 5.49 6.16 21.60
N TRP A 102 6.82 6.14 21.68
CA TRP A 102 7.67 5.28 20.86
C TRP A 102 7.52 3.79 21.18
N SER A 103 7.15 3.42 22.42
CA SER A 103 6.97 2.01 22.75
C SER A 103 5.74 1.44 22.06
N ARG A 104 4.66 2.21 21.95
CA ARG A 104 3.46 1.77 21.21
C ARG A 104 3.73 1.67 19.71
N LEU A 105 4.36 2.68 19.12
CA LEU A 105 4.71 2.65 17.69
C LEU A 105 5.64 1.47 17.33
N LYS A 106 6.54 1.09 18.23
CA LYS A 106 7.48 -0.03 18.03
C LYS A 106 6.74 -1.34 17.74
N ILE A 107 5.71 -1.68 18.52
CA ILE A 107 4.97 -2.94 18.39
C ILE A 107 4.32 -3.03 17.00
N PHE A 108 3.63 -1.97 16.58
CA PHE A 108 2.98 -1.91 15.28
C PHE A 108 3.97 -2.00 14.13
N ARG A 109 5.07 -1.24 14.21
CA ARG A 109 6.13 -1.31 13.22
C ARG A 109 6.73 -2.72 13.13
N GLN A 110 6.94 -3.39 14.26
CA GLN A 110 7.44 -4.76 14.29
C GLN A 110 6.48 -5.71 13.55
N LYS A 111 5.16 -5.56 13.75
CA LYS A 111 4.16 -6.31 12.99
C LYS A 111 4.26 -6.04 11.49
N TYR A 112 4.23 -4.78 11.05
CA TYR A 112 4.31 -4.44 9.62
C TYR A 112 5.64 -4.90 8.98
N TYR A 113 6.75 -4.76 9.72
CA TYR A 113 8.06 -5.26 9.29
C TYR A 113 8.05 -6.79 9.15
N ALA A 114 7.50 -7.50 10.14
CA ALA A 114 7.41 -8.95 10.12
C ALA A 114 6.59 -9.46 8.94
N ILE A 115 5.44 -8.85 8.70
CA ILE A 115 4.56 -9.12 7.56
C ILE A 115 5.33 -8.94 6.24
N TYR A 116 5.98 -7.80 6.05
CA TYR A 116 6.72 -7.51 4.81
C TYR A 116 7.97 -8.39 4.62
N THR A 117 8.56 -8.86 5.71
CA THR A 117 9.75 -9.74 5.67
C THR A 117 9.41 -11.22 5.77
N LEU A 118 8.11 -11.57 5.75
CA LEU A 118 7.61 -12.94 5.90
C LEU A 118 8.10 -13.63 7.18
N ASN A 119 8.37 -12.86 8.24
CA ASN A 119 8.83 -13.37 9.53
C ASN A 119 7.63 -13.67 10.44
N THR A 120 7.03 -14.84 10.25
CA THR A 120 5.81 -15.25 10.97
C THR A 120 5.97 -15.20 12.49
N LYS A 121 7.11 -15.67 13.03
CA LYS A 121 7.38 -15.63 14.48
C LYS A 121 7.29 -14.22 15.07
N VAL A 122 7.86 -13.22 14.40
CA VAL A 122 7.80 -11.82 14.87
C VAL A 122 6.40 -11.24 14.68
N SER A 123 5.67 -11.66 13.64
CA SER A 123 4.28 -11.25 13.41
C SER A 123 3.36 -11.75 14.53
N ASP A 124 3.52 -13.02 14.92
CA ASP A 124 2.73 -13.66 15.99
C ASP A 124 2.98 -12.98 17.35
N LEU A 125 4.25 -12.76 17.71
CA LEU A 125 4.63 -12.05 18.93
C LEU A 125 4.05 -10.63 18.96
N SER A 126 4.19 -9.90 17.86
CA SER A 126 3.65 -8.52 17.79
C SER A 126 2.12 -8.53 17.86
N SER A 127 1.44 -9.57 17.36
CA SER A 127 -0.01 -9.68 17.45
C SER A 127 -0.49 -9.94 18.87
N TYR A 128 0.24 -10.77 19.63
CA TYR A 128 0.01 -10.95 21.06
C TYR A 128 0.20 -9.64 21.82
N ASP A 129 1.32 -8.94 21.59
CA ASP A 129 1.60 -7.65 22.22
C ASP A 129 0.51 -6.60 21.91
N ILE A 130 -0.02 -6.57 20.68
CA ILE A 130 -1.12 -5.66 20.32
C ILE A 130 -2.43 -6.05 21.02
N ALA A 131 -2.73 -7.34 21.15
CA ALA A 131 -3.93 -7.80 21.85
C ALA A 131 -3.91 -7.37 23.33
N GLU A 132 -2.74 -7.43 23.98
CA GLU A 132 -2.57 -6.96 25.37
C GLU A 132 -2.79 -5.44 25.55
N LEU A 133 -2.68 -4.64 24.48
CA LEU A 133 -2.93 -3.19 24.56
C LEU A 133 -4.40 -2.84 24.79
N GLY A 134 -5.33 -3.77 24.55
CA GLY A 134 -6.77 -3.54 24.77
C GLY A 134 -7.36 -2.37 23.99
N LEU A 135 -6.98 -2.24 22.71
CA LEU A 135 -7.32 -1.09 21.87
C LEU A 135 -8.82 -0.97 21.65
N GLY A 136 -9.32 0.28 21.64
CA GLY A 136 -10.72 0.57 21.37
C GLY A 136 -11.13 0.23 19.93
N PRO A 137 -12.41 -0.05 19.65
CA PRO A 137 -12.88 -0.33 18.29
C PRO A 137 -12.69 0.86 17.34
N THR A 138 -12.71 2.08 17.87
CA THR A 138 -12.50 3.34 17.15
C THR A 138 -11.05 3.84 17.21
N SER A 139 -10.13 3.03 17.75
CA SER A 139 -8.71 3.38 17.88
C SER A 139 -8.06 3.46 16.49
N LEU A 140 -7.25 4.51 16.27
CA LEU A 140 -6.37 4.58 15.10
C LEU A 140 -5.45 3.36 15.05
N LEU A 141 -4.90 2.94 16.20
CA LEU A 141 -4.03 1.77 16.29
C LEU A 141 -4.77 0.47 15.99
N ASN A 142 -6.02 0.32 16.43
CA ASN A 142 -6.84 -0.84 16.07
C ASN A 142 -7.05 -0.90 14.55
N ALA A 143 -7.28 0.24 13.90
CA ALA A 143 -7.43 0.30 12.46
C ALA A 143 -6.13 -0.09 11.72
N TYR A 144 -4.95 0.32 12.22
CA TYR A 144 -3.66 -0.21 11.73
C TYR A 144 -3.50 -1.71 11.97
N HIS A 145 -3.99 -2.24 13.09
CA HIS A 145 -3.92 -3.67 13.38
C HIS A 145 -4.73 -4.48 12.36
N ILE A 146 -5.98 -4.07 12.11
CA ILE A 146 -6.87 -4.68 11.12
C ILE A 146 -6.21 -4.65 9.72
N LEU A 147 -5.66 -3.50 9.32
CA LEU A 147 -4.94 -3.38 8.05
C LEU A 147 -3.73 -4.33 7.96
N ALA A 148 -3.00 -4.49 9.07
CA ALA A 148 -1.88 -5.42 9.15
C ALA A 148 -2.35 -6.87 8.95
N GLU A 149 -3.40 -7.29 9.65
CA GLU A 149 -3.98 -8.64 9.50
C GLU A 149 -4.45 -8.92 8.08
N ARG A 150 -5.07 -7.94 7.42
CA ARG A 150 -5.47 -8.07 6.00
C ARG A 150 -4.27 -8.16 5.08
N THR A 151 -3.25 -7.35 5.31
CA THR A 151 -2.00 -7.42 4.54
C THR A 151 -1.32 -8.78 4.71
N GLU A 152 -1.32 -9.33 5.92
CA GLU A 152 -0.81 -10.66 6.22
C GLU A 152 -1.62 -11.77 5.54
N GLN A 153 -2.96 -11.66 5.52
CA GLN A 153 -3.83 -12.59 4.79
C GLN A 153 -3.57 -12.56 3.28
N ILE A 154 -3.43 -11.35 2.71
CA ILE A 154 -3.04 -11.13 1.32
C ILE A 154 -1.72 -11.85 1.03
N ILE A 155 -0.68 -11.56 1.81
CA ILE A 155 0.63 -12.15 1.64
C ILE A 155 0.58 -13.67 1.76
N SER A 156 -0.08 -14.19 2.79
CA SER A 156 -0.18 -15.64 3.04
C SER A 156 -0.90 -16.35 1.91
N PHE A 157 -1.94 -15.72 1.37
CA PHE A 157 -2.68 -16.23 0.21
C PHE A 157 -1.78 -16.36 -1.04
N PHE A 158 -0.87 -15.39 -1.26
CA PHE A 158 -0.02 -15.32 -2.46
C PHE A 158 1.37 -15.95 -2.35
N ALA A 159 2.00 -15.91 -1.18
CA ALA A 159 3.36 -16.37 -0.97
C ALA A 159 3.50 -17.89 -1.15
N TRP A 160 2.45 -18.65 -0.84
CA TRP A 160 2.58 -20.09 -0.59
C TRP A 160 1.82 -21.00 -1.54
N THR A 161 1.19 -20.47 -2.59
CA THR A 161 0.21 -21.29 -3.30
C THR A 161 0.42 -21.34 -4.82
N ASP A 162 0.46 -22.57 -5.36
CA ASP A 162 0.32 -22.88 -6.78
C ASP A 162 -1.15 -22.81 -7.21
N ARG A 163 -1.89 -21.80 -6.73
CA ARG A 163 -3.30 -21.61 -7.03
C ARG A 163 -3.53 -21.35 -8.51
N GLY A 164 -4.66 -21.85 -9.00
CA GLY A 164 -5.17 -21.49 -10.31
C GLY A 164 -5.53 -20.01 -10.39
N ASP A 165 -5.56 -19.44 -11.60
CA ASP A 165 -5.94 -18.04 -11.81
C ASP A 165 -7.34 -17.74 -11.25
N GLU A 166 -8.27 -18.68 -11.30
CA GLU A 166 -9.65 -18.52 -10.80
C GLU A 166 -9.72 -18.34 -9.28
N GLU A 167 -8.94 -19.13 -8.53
CA GLU A 167 -8.86 -18.96 -7.08
C GLU A 167 -8.23 -17.63 -6.70
N ILE A 168 -7.17 -17.23 -7.43
CA ILE A 168 -6.51 -15.94 -7.22
C ILE A 168 -7.46 -14.77 -7.48
N ILE A 169 -8.21 -14.82 -8.59
CA ILE A 169 -9.21 -13.81 -8.95
C ILE A 169 -10.28 -13.74 -7.85
N ALA A 170 -10.84 -14.89 -7.43
CA ALA A 170 -11.86 -14.91 -6.37
C ALA A 170 -11.33 -14.34 -5.05
N GLY A 171 -10.09 -14.67 -4.68
CA GLY A 171 -9.43 -14.12 -3.49
C GLY A 171 -9.26 -12.60 -3.57
N LEU A 172 -8.75 -12.09 -4.69
CA LEU A 172 -8.58 -10.64 -4.91
C LEU A 172 -9.92 -9.89 -4.89
N SER A 173 -10.96 -10.45 -5.52
CA SER A 173 -12.30 -9.85 -5.49
C SER A 173 -12.84 -9.76 -4.07
N ALA A 174 -12.75 -10.84 -3.28
CA ALA A 174 -13.17 -10.82 -1.88
C ALA A 174 -12.39 -9.80 -1.04
N MET A 175 -11.09 -9.61 -1.31
CA MET A 175 -10.29 -8.57 -0.64
C MET A 175 -10.72 -7.16 -1.04
N VAL A 176 -11.04 -6.93 -2.32
CA VAL A 176 -11.56 -5.63 -2.80
C VAL A 176 -12.85 -5.29 -2.07
N GLU A 177 -13.80 -6.23 -2.01
CA GLU A 177 -15.07 -6.06 -1.29
C GLU A 177 -14.86 -5.78 0.20
N ASP A 178 -13.94 -6.50 0.85
CA ASP A 178 -13.63 -6.29 2.27
C ASP A 178 -13.01 -4.90 2.53
N LEU A 179 -12.06 -4.48 1.69
CA LEU A 179 -11.41 -3.16 1.80
C LEU A 179 -12.38 -2.02 1.52
N GLU A 180 -13.29 -2.17 0.56
CA GLU A 180 -14.35 -1.21 0.30
C GLU A 180 -15.27 -1.05 1.51
N ARG A 181 -15.65 -2.17 2.13
CA ARG A 181 -16.42 -2.18 3.39
C ARG A 181 -15.67 -1.47 4.51
N GLN A 182 -14.37 -1.73 4.68
CA GLN A 182 -13.56 -1.05 5.70
C GLN A 182 -13.45 0.46 5.45
N LEU A 183 -13.21 0.87 4.21
CA LEU A 183 -13.20 2.29 3.83
C LEU A 183 -14.56 2.95 4.09
N SER A 184 -15.67 2.25 3.88
CA SER A 184 -17.00 2.79 4.21
C SER A 184 -17.20 2.96 5.73
N CYS A 185 -16.64 2.08 6.55
CA CYS A 185 -16.64 2.27 8.00
C CYS A 185 -15.79 3.48 8.39
N LEU A 186 -14.69 3.75 7.68
CA LEU A 186 -13.84 4.91 7.91
C LEU A 186 -14.47 6.25 7.50
N GLU A 187 -15.46 6.25 6.60
CA GLU A 187 -16.23 7.47 6.27
C GLU A 187 -16.87 8.09 7.52
N SER A 188 -17.27 7.24 8.48
CA SER A 188 -17.82 7.73 9.76
C SER A 188 -16.81 8.50 10.62
N PHE A 189 -15.52 8.45 10.27
CA PHE A 189 -14.40 9.12 10.95
C PHE A 189 -13.76 10.23 10.10
N GLU A 190 -14.35 10.60 8.95
CA GLU A 190 -13.82 11.59 7.97
C GLU A 190 -13.48 12.96 8.58
N SER A 191 -14.04 13.32 9.73
CA SER A 191 -13.79 14.60 10.39
C SER A 191 -12.47 14.68 11.17
N SER A 192 -11.76 13.56 11.36
CA SER A 192 -10.53 13.54 12.14
C SER A 192 -9.29 13.50 11.25
N ALA A 193 -8.51 14.58 11.30
CA ALA A 193 -7.16 14.70 10.73
C ALA A 193 -6.25 13.50 11.04
N LEU A 194 -6.47 12.82 12.18
CA LEU A 194 -5.69 11.67 12.62
C LEU A 194 -5.86 10.42 11.74
N PHE A 195 -6.98 10.30 11.01
CA PHE A 195 -7.27 9.12 10.17
C PHE A 195 -6.90 9.32 8.70
N LEU A 196 -6.69 10.55 8.25
CA LEU A 196 -6.42 10.86 6.84
C LEU A 196 -5.28 10.03 6.23
N PRO A 197 -4.11 9.87 6.90
CA PRO A 197 -3.01 9.07 6.33
C PRO A 197 -3.36 7.58 6.19
N LEU A 198 -4.08 7.03 7.18
CA LEU A 198 -4.54 5.64 7.15
C LEU A 198 -5.56 5.43 6.02
N SER A 199 -6.49 6.35 5.84
CA SER A 199 -7.47 6.31 4.76
C SER A 199 -6.78 6.34 3.39
N LEU A 200 -5.77 7.20 3.23
CA LEU A 200 -4.96 7.24 2.01
C LEU A 200 -4.23 5.91 1.77
N ARG A 201 -3.70 5.28 2.81
CA ARG A 201 -3.04 3.97 2.73
C ARG A 201 -4.00 2.85 2.33
N LEU A 202 -5.21 2.84 2.88
CA LEU A 202 -6.26 1.90 2.49
C LEU A 202 -6.72 2.13 1.05
N ALA A 203 -6.86 3.38 0.62
CA ALA A 203 -7.17 3.70 -0.77
C ALA A 203 -6.08 3.21 -1.74
N LYS A 204 -4.80 3.40 -1.39
CA LYS A 204 -3.65 2.85 -2.14
C LYS A 204 -3.67 1.33 -2.19
N LEU A 205 -3.98 0.66 -1.06
CA LEU A 205 -4.08 -0.80 -1.00
C LEU A 205 -5.23 -1.32 -1.87
N LEU A 206 -6.41 -0.70 -1.77
CA LEU A 206 -7.57 -1.02 -2.60
C LEU A 206 -7.27 -0.83 -4.09
N TRP A 207 -6.63 0.29 -4.45
CA TRP A 207 -6.18 0.52 -5.83
C TRP A 207 -5.21 -0.58 -6.29
N SER A 208 -4.25 -0.95 -5.44
CA SER A 208 -3.31 -2.03 -5.72
C SER A 208 -4.02 -3.38 -5.94
N CYS A 209 -5.04 -3.70 -5.14
CA CYS A 209 -5.85 -4.92 -5.30
C CYS A 209 -6.63 -4.90 -6.61
N ARG A 210 -7.25 -3.78 -6.97
CA ARG A 210 -7.99 -3.63 -8.24
C ARG A 210 -7.08 -3.77 -9.45
N VAL A 211 -5.89 -3.18 -9.41
CA VAL A 211 -4.87 -3.36 -10.45
C VAL A 211 -4.45 -4.82 -10.53
N ALA A 212 -4.12 -5.46 -9.40
CA ALA A 212 -3.72 -6.86 -9.34
C ALA A 212 -4.82 -7.80 -9.90
N LEU A 213 -6.08 -7.53 -9.58
CA LEU A 213 -7.24 -8.25 -10.09
C LEU A 213 -7.33 -8.10 -11.61
N SER A 214 -7.24 -6.87 -12.12
CA SER A 214 -7.30 -6.60 -13.55
C SER A 214 -6.14 -7.25 -14.32
N VAL A 215 -4.92 -7.25 -13.77
CA VAL A 215 -3.80 -8.02 -14.30
C VAL A 215 -4.21 -9.49 -14.39
N ARG A 216 -4.64 -10.11 -13.29
CA ARG A 216 -4.95 -11.54 -13.23
C ARG A 216 -6.10 -11.96 -14.16
N GLU A 217 -7.18 -11.19 -14.23
CA GLU A 217 -8.29 -11.42 -15.15
C GLU A 217 -7.83 -11.40 -16.61
N ASN A 218 -7.00 -10.41 -16.98
CA ASN A 218 -6.45 -10.31 -18.32
C ASN A 218 -5.48 -11.46 -18.63
N ARG A 219 -4.66 -11.90 -17.66
CA ARG A 219 -3.82 -13.11 -17.79
C ARG A 219 -4.67 -14.32 -18.11
N HIS A 220 -5.75 -14.52 -17.34
CA HIS A 220 -6.64 -15.67 -17.47
C HIS A 220 -7.34 -15.67 -18.84
N ARG A 221 -7.81 -14.50 -19.29
CA ARG A 221 -8.38 -14.32 -20.64
C ARG A 221 -7.39 -14.66 -21.74
N LEU A 222 -6.15 -14.16 -21.64
CA LEU A 222 -5.08 -14.51 -22.60
C LEU A 222 -4.80 -16.01 -22.60
N LYS A 223 -4.70 -16.64 -21.42
CA LYS A 223 -4.45 -18.08 -21.30
C LYS A 223 -5.59 -18.90 -21.91
N ARG A 224 -6.85 -18.53 -21.67
CA ARG A 224 -8.02 -19.17 -22.29
C ARG A 224 -8.03 -18.98 -23.81
N PHE A 225 -7.74 -17.76 -24.29
CA PHE A 225 -7.63 -17.46 -25.72
C PHE A 225 -6.59 -18.36 -26.40
N PHE A 226 -5.37 -18.42 -25.87
CA PHE A 226 -4.31 -19.27 -26.44
C PHE A 226 -4.59 -20.76 -26.27
N GLY A 227 -5.19 -21.17 -25.16
CA GLY A 227 -5.61 -22.56 -24.94
C GLY A 227 -6.63 -23.02 -25.98
N HIS A 228 -7.64 -22.21 -26.28
CA HIS A 228 -8.59 -22.47 -27.37
C HIS A 228 -7.90 -22.45 -28.74
N ALA A 229 -7.11 -21.41 -29.03
CA ALA A 229 -6.43 -21.27 -30.32
C ALA A 229 -5.52 -22.47 -30.63
N HIS A 230 -4.84 -23.02 -29.61
CA HIS A 230 -4.02 -24.21 -29.72
C HIS A 230 -4.86 -25.49 -29.87
N LYS A 231 -5.88 -25.68 -29.02
CA LYS A 231 -6.74 -26.88 -29.01
C LYS A 231 -7.48 -27.08 -30.34
N TYR A 232 -7.92 -26.00 -30.96
CA TYR A 232 -8.70 -26.06 -32.20
C TYR A 232 -7.84 -25.97 -33.47
N SER A 233 -6.51 -25.96 -33.36
CA SER A 233 -5.59 -25.74 -34.49
C SER A 233 -5.91 -24.49 -35.32
N LEU A 234 -6.70 -23.56 -34.76
CA LEU A 234 -7.19 -22.33 -35.40
C LEU A 234 -6.05 -21.55 -36.06
N ILE A 235 -4.85 -21.62 -35.48
CA ILE A 235 -3.66 -20.90 -35.95
C ILE A 235 -3.00 -21.56 -37.17
N LYS A 236 -3.18 -22.87 -37.39
CA LYS A 236 -2.59 -23.61 -38.52
C LYS A 236 -3.54 -23.77 -39.70
N THR A 237 -4.86 -23.75 -39.47
CA THR A 237 -5.86 -24.10 -40.50
C THR A 237 -6.75 -22.94 -40.94
N ILE A 238 -6.78 -21.81 -40.23
CA ILE A 238 -7.57 -20.66 -40.70
C ILE A 238 -6.83 -19.95 -41.84
N GLU A 239 -7.49 -19.89 -43.00
CA GLU A 239 -7.06 -19.04 -44.10
C GLU A 239 -7.01 -17.57 -43.66
N PRO A 240 -5.89 -16.86 -43.90
CA PRO A 240 -5.80 -15.43 -43.69
C PRO A 240 -6.97 -14.71 -44.37
N GLY A 241 -7.80 -14.00 -43.60
CA GLY A 241 -8.94 -13.24 -44.10
C GLY A 241 -10.33 -13.86 -43.87
N SER A 242 -10.42 -15.06 -43.26
CA SER A 242 -11.72 -15.60 -42.85
C SER A 242 -12.38 -14.74 -41.76
N ALA A 243 -13.71 -14.70 -41.72
CA ALA A 243 -14.46 -13.90 -40.74
C ALA A 243 -14.13 -14.27 -39.29
N GLY A 244 -13.98 -15.58 -39.00
CA GLY A 244 -13.63 -16.06 -37.66
C GLY A 244 -12.21 -15.65 -37.22
N ALA A 245 -11.24 -15.68 -38.14
CA ALA A 245 -9.88 -15.21 -37.84
C ALA A 245 -9.83 -13.72 -37.47
N ARG A 246 -10.68 -12.93 -38.14
CA ARG A 246 -10.78 -11.49 -37.89
C ARG A 246 -11.42 -11.21 -36.52
N GLU A 247 -12.43 -11.98 -36.14
CA GLU A 247 -13.10 -11.86 -34.83
C GLU A 247 -12.15 -12.21 -33.68
N ASP A 248 -11.46 -13.36 -33.76
CA ASP A 248 -10.47 -13.77 -32.76
C ASP A 248 -9.30 -12.77 -32.65
N GLY A 249 -8.83 -12.24 -33.78
CA GLY A 249 -7.79 -11.21 -33.82
C GLY A 249 -8.22 -9.90 -33.16
N LEU A 250 -9.47 -9.47 -33.40
CA LEU A 250 -10.03 -8.28 -32.75
C LEU A 250 -10.20 -8.49 -31.25
N GLU A 251 -10.61 -9.67 -30.81
CA GLU A 251 -10.71 -10.01 -29.38
C GLU A 251 -9.34 -9.97 -28.70
N LEU A 252 -8.30 -10.53 -29.33
CA LEU A 252 -6.94 -10.44 -28.79
C LEU A 252 -6.47 -8.99 -28.68
N VAL A 253 -6.69 -8.17 -29.70
CA VAL A 253 -6.35 -6.74 -29.66
C VAL A 253 -7.09 -6.02 -28.53
N ARG A 254 -8.37 -6.36 -28.30
CA ARG A 254 -9.17 -5.84 -27.19
C ARG A 254 -8.52 -6.19 -25.85
N ILE A 255 -8.22 -7.47 -25.62
CA ILE A 255 -7.55 -7.93 -24.39
C ILE A 255 -6.20 -7.21 -24.21
N LEU A 256 -5.40 -7.07 -25.26
CA LEU A 256 -4.09 -6.41 -25.18
C LEU A 256 -4.19 -4.91 -24.88
N LYS A 257 -5.20 -4.21 -25.40
CA LYS A 257 -5.48 -2.81 -25.01
C LYS A 257 -5.88 -2.73 -23.54
N GLU A 258 -6.70 -3.66 -23.07
CA GLU A 258 -7.07 -3.71 -21.65
C GLU A 258 -5.84 -3.93 -20.77
N VAL A 259 -4.95 -4.87 -21.14
CA VAL A 259 -3.64 -5.11 -20.50
C VAL A 259 -2.78 -3.84 -20.47
N ARG A 260 -2.65 -3.15 -21.60
CA ARG A 260 -1.88 -1.90 -21.70
C ARG A 260 -2.38 -0.87 -20.68
N ASP A 261 -3.69 -0.76 -20.54
CA ASP A 261 -4.37 0.28 -19.79
C ASP A 261 -4.71 -0.13 -18.34
N VAL A 262 -4.12 -1.23 -17.83
CA VAL A 262 -4.35 -1.72 -16.46
C VAL A 262 -3.85 -0.72 -15.40
N PHE A 263 -2.74 -0.04 -15.68
CA PHE A 263 -2.13 0.94 -14.76
C PHE A 263 -2.64 2.37 -14.98
N GLU A 264 -3.42 2.60 -16.04
CA GLU A 264 -3.94 3.92 -16.34
C GLU A 264 -5.05 4.27 -15.33
N PRO A 265 -5.03 5.49 -14.77
CA PRO A 265 -6.10 5.93 -13.88
C PRO A 265 -7.43 5.93 -14.62
N ARG A 266 -8.44 5.27 -14.03
CA ARG A 266 -9.83 5.22 -14.51
C ARG A 266 -10.76 5.77 -13.45
N GLU A 267 -12.06 5.81 -13.73
CA GLU A 267 -13.08 6.28 -12.78
C GLU A 267 -12.92 5.71 -11.36
N PRO A 268 -12.67 4.39 -11.17
CA PRO A 268 -12.49 3.85 -9.83
C PRO A 268 -11.27 4.42 -9.07
N TYR A 269 -10.22 4.89 -9.76
CA TYR A 269 -9.09 5.60 -9.15
C TYR A 269 -9.45 7.05 -8.83
N TYR A 270 -10.16 7.73 -9.74
CA TYR A 270 -10.59 9.10 -9.52
C TYR A 270 -11.61 9.22 -8.37
N GLU A 271 -12.47 8.23 -8.19
CA GLU A 271 -13.34 8.12 -7.01
C GLU A 271 -12.54 8.03 -5.71
N LEU A 272 -11.50 7.19 -5.67
CA LEU A 272 -10.63 7.05 -4.50
C LEU A 272 -9.89 8.36 -4.20
N THR A 273 -9.34 9.02 -5.21
CA THR A 273 -8.56 10.26 -5.01
C THR A 273 -9.43 11.46 -4.65
N ARG A 274 -10.65 11.55 -5.21
CA ARG A 274 -11.63 12.57 -4.82
C ARG A 274 -12.04 12.42 -3.36
N LYS A 275 -12.16 11.18 -2.89
CA LYS A 275 -12.66 10.86 -1.55
C LYS A 275 -11.58 10.89 -0.48
N TRP A 276 -10.41 10.34 -0.77
CA TRP A 276 -9.38 10.05 0.25
C TRP A 276 -8.07 10.80 0.05
N GLY A 277 -8.02 11.70 -0.94
CA GLY A 277 -6.83 12.47 -1.27
C GLY A 277 -6.00 11.84 -2.39
N TYR A 278 -5.16 12.67 -3.00
CA TYR A 278 -4.35 12.27 -4.14
C TYR A 278 -3.21 11.33 -3.74
N PHE A 279 -3.04 10.27 -4.52
CA PHE A 279 -1.83 9.45 -4.55
C PHE A 279 -1.49 9.11 -6.00
N HIS A 280 -0.22 8.86 -6.30
CA HIS A 280 0.18 8.61 -7.68
C HIS A 280 -0.33 7.23 -8.15
N PRO A 281 -0.92 7.08 -9.35
CA PRO A 281 -1.56 5.83 -9.79
C PRO A 281 -0.57 4.67 -9.93
N HIS A 282 0.72 4.96 -10.03
CA HIS A 282 1.79 3.95 -10.09
C HIS A 282 2.37 3.56 -8.71
N ASP A 283 1.82 4.12 -7.62
CA ASP A 283 2.14 3.75 -6.23
C ASP A 283 1.37 2.49 -5.85
N ILE A 284 1.74 1.38 -6.50
CA ILE A 284 1.12 0.07 -6.33
C ILE A 284 2.00 -0.78 -5.42
N SER A 285 1.38 -1.45 -4.45
CA SER A 285 2.05 -2.38 -3.53
C SER A 285 2.88 -3.42 -4.32
N PRO A 286 4.20 -3.52 -4.10
CA PRO A 286 5.05 -4.51 -4.75
C PRO A 286 4.59 -5.94 -4.48
N ILE A 287 3.98 -6.20 -3.32
CA ILE A 287 3.46 -7.51 -2.93
C ILE A 287 2.31 -7.93 -3.85
N LEU A 288 1.28 -7.07 -3.95
CA LEU A 288 0.11 -7.33 -4.79
C LEU A 288 0.48 -7.40 -6.27
N LEU A 289 1.45 -6.59 -6.68
CA LEU A 289 1.97 -6.61 -8.03
C LEU A 289 2.70 -7.92 -8.32
N SER A 290 3.60 -8.38 -7.43
CA SER A 290 4.29 -9.67 -7.56
C SER A 290 3.31 -10.82 -7.63
N ALA A 291 2.32 -10.82 -6.73
CA ALA A 291 1.21 -11.75 -6.73
C ALA A 291 0.43 -11.75 -8.05
N ALA A 292 0.22 -10.60 -8.68
CA ALA A 292 -0.52 -10.50 -9.93
C ALA A 292 0.29 -10.94 -11.15
N VAL A 293 1.59 -10.64 -11.17
CA VAL A 293 2.46 -10.81 -12.35
C VAL A 293 3.27 -12.10 -12.31
N ARG A 294 3.24 -12.84 -11.21
CA ARG A 294 3.85 -14.17 -11.12
C ARG A 294 3.32 -15.06 -12.25
N LYS A 295 4.24 -15.65 -13.03
CA LYS A 295 3.95 -16.44 -14.25
C LYS A 295 3.30 -15.63 -15.40
N TRP A 296 3.42 -14.30 -15.43
CA TRP A 296 2.99 -13.44 -16.55
C TRP A 296 3.82 -13.66 -17.84
N HIS A 297 5.03 -14.18 -17.68
CA HIS A 297 5.89 -14.48 -18.80
C HIS A 297 5.36 -15.66 -19.65
N GLU A 298 4.58 -16.60 -19.08
CA GLU A 298 4.10 -17.77 -19.83
C GLU A 298 3.16 -17.38 -20.99
N PRO A 299 2.11 -16.55 -20.80
CA PRO A 299 1.29 -16.08 -21.93
C PRO A 299 2.06 -15.20 -22.91
N MET A 300 3.01 -14.39 -22.43
CA MET A 300 3.80 -13.50 -23.28
C MET A 300 4.81 -14.27 -24.15
N TYR A 301 5.50 -15.29 -23.61
CA TYR A 301 6.32 -16.20 -24.43
C TYR A 301 5.45 -17.02 -25.39
N SER A 302 4.22 -17.33 -24.97
CA SER A 302 3.24 -17.95 -25.85
C SER A 302 2.84 -17.05 -27.01
N LEU A 303 3.12 -15.73 -27.03
CA LEU A 303 2.94 -14.89 -28.23
C LEU A 303 4.02 -15.13 -29.30
N ALA A 304 5.19 -15.65 -28.94
CA ALA A 304 6.32 -15.80 -29.88
C ALA A 304 6.06 -16.76 -31.06
N PRO A 305 5.34 -17.89 -30.91
CA PRO A 305 4.87 -18.72 -32.02
C PRO A 305 3.84 -18.01 -32.91
N TYR A 306 3.18 -16.98 -32.38
CA TYR A 306 2.11 -16.25 -33.04
C TYR A 306 2.63 -15.05 -33.81
N LYS A 307 3.89 -15.09 -34.28
CA LYS A 307 4.38 -14.15 -35.28
C LYS A 307 3.34 -13.99 -36.39
N TYR A 308 2.67 -15.05 -36.84
CA TYR A 308 1.62 -14.98 -37.87
C TYR A 308 0.36 -14.17 -37.50
N LEU A 309 0.16 -13.70 -36.27
CA LEU A 309 -0.97 -12.82 -35.90
C LEU A 309 -0.96 -11.49 -36.65
N TYR A 310 0.21 -11.00 -37.10
CA TYR A 310 0.28 -9.83 -37.99
C TYR A 310 -0.46 -10.06 -39.32
N ARG A 311 -0.82 -11.30 -39.68
CA ARG A 311 -1.61 -11.60 -40.88
C ARG A 311 -3.11 -11.41 -40.66
N PHE A 312 -3.56 -11.40 -39.40
CA PHE A 312 -4.98 -11.32 -39.02
C PHE A 312 -5.36 -9.97 -38.42
N VAL A 313 -4.37 -9.24 -37.91
CA VAL A 313 -4.49 -7.90 -37.33
C VAL A 313 -3.51 -6.99 -38.05
N ASP A 314 -3.91 -5.76 -38.36
CA ASP A 314 -3.04 -4.74 -38.95
C ASP A 314 -1.68 -4.67 -38.22
N PRO A 315 -0.56 -5.05 -38.89
CA PRO A 315 0.77 -5.03 -38.31
C PRO A 315 1.15 -3.66 -37.75
N SER A 316 0.64 -2.59 -38.38
CA SER A 316 0.91 -1.21 -37.98
C SER A 316 0.29 -0.85 -36.63
N GLY A 317 -0.73 -1.60 -36.17
CA GLY A 317 -1.35 -1.42 -34.86
C GLY A 317 -0.86 -2.43 -33.80
N PHE A 318 -0.62 -3.69 -34.18
CA PHE A 318 -0.30 -4.76 -33.23
C PHE A 318 1.10 -4.64 -32.61
N ILE A 319 2.14 -4.45 -33.43
CA ILE A 319 3.52 -4.37 -32.94
C ILE A 319 3.72 -3.16 -32.00
N PRO A 320 3.24 -1.95 -32.34
CA PRO A 320 3.31 -0.82 -31.42
C PRO A 320 2.57 -1.07 -30.11
N LEU A 321 1.43 -1.77 -30.14
CA LEU A 321 0.67 -2.11 -28.93
C LEU A 321 1.47 -3.01 -27.99
N VAL A 322 2.10 -4.08 -28.49
CA VAL A 322 2.93 -4.97 -27.65
C VAL A 322 4.16 -4.24 -27.08
N ARG A 323 4.78 -3.37 -27.88
CA ARG A 323 5.90 -2.53 -27.42
C ARG A 323 5.45 -1.58 -26.31
N ASP A 324 4.30 -0.95 -26.47
CA ASP A 324 3.72 -0.03 -25.49
C ASP A 324 3.36 -0.73 -24.18
N ILE A 325 2.73 -1.92 -24.25
CA ILE A 325 2.50 -2.78 -23.07
C ILE A 325 3.82 -3.06 -22.35
N THR A 326 4.84 -3.48 -23.08
CA THR A 326 6.15 -3.83 -22.50
C THR A 326 6.77 -2.62 -21.81
N ALA A 327 6.76 -1.45 -22.45
CA ALA A 327 7.30 -0.22 -21.88
C ALA A 327 6.56 0.22 -20.61
N LYS A 328 5.21 0.19 -20.62
CA LYS A 328 4.38 0.55 -19.46
C LYS A 328 4.52 -0.43 -18.31
N TRP A 329 4.64 -1.73 -18.61
CA TRP A 329 4.70 -2.79 -17.60
C TRP A 329 6.10 -2.99 -17.03
N GLN A 330 7.17 -2.63 -17.75
CA GLN A 330 8.55 -2.89 -17.33
C GLN A 330 8.89 -2.34 -15.92
N PRO A 331 8.55 -1.09 -15.54
CA PRO A 331 8.81 -0.60 -14.19
C PRO A 331 8.10 -1.43 -13.11
N HIS A 332 6.89 -1.90 -13.41
CA HIS A 332 6.07 -2.72 -12.52
C HIS A 332 6.63 -4.15 -12.39
N MET A 333 7.06 -4.76 -13.50
CA MET A 333 7.74 -6.06 -13.48
C MET A 333 9.05 -6.01 -12.67
N LEU A 334 9.82 -4.94 -12.82
CA LEU A 334 11.07 -4.77 -12.07
C LEU A 334 10.82 -4.62 -10.56
N LYS A 335 9.81 -3.82 -10.16
CA LYS A 335 9.37 -3.71 -8.76
C LYS A 335 8.97 -5.09 -8.19
N ALA A 336 8.18 -5.85 -8.95
CA ALA A 336 7.76 -7.19 -8.56
C ALA A 336 8.94 -8.16 -8.42
N ALA A 337 9.80 -8.24 -9.43
CA ALA A 337 10.97 -9.11 -9.42
C ALA A 337 11.95 -8.76 -8.28
N ALA A 338 12.14 -7.47 -8.00
CA ALA A 338 12.99 -7.02 -6.90
C ALA A 338 12.40 -7.41 -5.53
N TRP A 339 11.08 -7.42 -5.38
CA TRP A 339 10.42 -7.91 -4.18
C TRP A 339 10.54 -9.43 -4.05
N ASP A 340 10.28 -10.19 -5.12
CA ASP A 340 10.44 -11.65 -5.14
C ASP A 340 11.88 -12.05 -4.77
N ALA A 341 12.88 -11.37 -5.32
CA ALA A 341 14.30 -11.60 -5.00
C ALA A 341 14.61 -11.28 -3.53
N TYR A 342 14.05 -10.21 -2.99
CA TYR A 342 14.20 -9.84 -1.58
C TYR A 342 13.57 -10.88 -0.64
N ALA A 343 12.32 -11.27 -0.91
CA ALA A 343 11.59 -12.28 -0.16
C ALA A 343 12.33 -13.64 -0.19
N TYR A 344 12.80 -14.06 -1.36
CA TYR A 344 13.56 -15.30 -1.53
C TYR A 344 14.91 -15.25 -0.80
N GLY A 345 15.67 -14.17 -0.96
CA GLY A 345 16.96 -14.01 -0.26
C GLY A 345 16.82 -14.04 1.26
N LYS A 346 15.76 -13.42 1.80
CA LYS A 346 15.42 -13.48 3.23
C LYS A 346 15.07 -14.90 3.69
N GLN A 347 14.29 -15.65 2.93
CA GLN A 347 13.96 -17.04 3.25
C GLN A 347 15.22 -17.91 3.30
N VAL A 348 16.10 -17.79 2.32
CA VAL A 348 17.37 -18.53 2.27
C VAL A 348 18.24 -18.18 3.49
N MET A 349 18.38 -16.89 3.82
CA MET A 349 19.12 -16.47 5.02
C MET A 349 18.47 -16.99 6.31
N HIS A 350 17.13 -17.04 6.39
CA HIS A 350 16.44 -17.61 7.53
C HIS A 350 16.70 -19.12 7.67
N TRP A 351 16.73 -19.87 6.56
CA TRP A 351 17.10 -21.29 6.57
C TRP A 351 18.56 -21.51 6.96
N MET A 352 19.48 -20.67 6.46
CA MET A 352 20.91 -20.77 6.77
C MET A 352 21.25 -20.36 8.22
N CYS A 353 20.43 -19.51 8.83
CA CYS A 353 20.65 -19.01 10.20
C CYS A 353 19.67 -19.60 11.22
N ALA A 354 18.76 -20.49 10.81
CA ALA A 354 18.00 -21.29 11.75
C ALA A 354 19.00 -22.21 12.47
N PRO A 355 19.10 -22.16 13.82
CA PRO A 355 19.91 -23.14 14.53
C PRO A 355 19.40 -24.52 14.13
N ASP A 356 20.32 -25.44 13.81
CA ASP A 356 19.99 -26.82 13.47
C ASP A 356 19.02 -27.33 14.54
N ALA A 357 17.78 -27.61 14.13
CA ALA A 357 16.71 -27.97 15.06
C ALA A 357 16.85 -29.40 15.61
N ASP A 358 17.98 -30.06 15.31
CA ASP A 358 18.28 -31.45 15.62
C ASP A 358 19.75 -31.62 16.09
N ASP A 359 20.17 -30.86 17.12
CA ASP A 359 21.34 -31.20 17.96
C ASP A 359 21.00 -31.14 19.46
#